data_AF-A0A099L1U9-F1
#
_entry.id   AF-A0A099L1U9-F1
#
_cell.length_a   1.000
_cell.length_b   1.000
_cell.length_c   1.000
_cell.angle_alpha   90.00
_cell.angle_beta   90.00
_cell.angle_gamma   90.00
#
_symmetry.space_group_name_H-M   'P 1'
#
loop_
_entity.id
_entity.type
_entity.pdbx_description
1 polymer ?
#
loop_
_entity_poly.entity_id
_entity_poly.type
_entity_poly.pdbx_seq_one_letter_code
_entity_poly.pdbx_strand_id
1 'polypeptide(L)'
;MNFDIWIAFIVATAIVTLLPGPTMLLVMAHAMISGSKKTLITVSGVILADCTLLGLSLLGVGAVLYSSALAFNLMKWLGVVYLMYIGIIQSLPQS
;
A
#
# COMPACT_ATOMS: atom_id res chain seq x y z
N MET A 1 26.57 -8.56 12.89
CA MET A 1 25.22 -8.39 12.32
C MET A 1 24.30 -7.96 13.45
N ASN A 2 23.58 -6.84 13.30
CA ASN A 2 22.70 -6.32 14.36
C ASN A 2 21.43 -7.17 14.45
N PHE A 3 21.40 -8.15 15.37
CA PHE A 3 20.23 -9.01 15.59
C PHE A 3 18.98 -8.21 16.00
N ASP A 4 19.18 -7.07 16.68
CA ASP A 4 18.11 -6.16 17.08
C ASP A 4 17.32 -5.63 15.89
N ILE A 5 17.99 -5.31 14.77
CA ILE A 5 17.33 -4.83 13.54
C ILE A 5 16.46 -5.92 12.92
N TRP A 6 16.94 -7.16 12.90
CA TRP A 6 16.19 -8.30 12.36
C TRP A 6 14.95 -8.61 13.20
N ILE A 7 15.10 -8.62 14.53
CA ILE A 7 13.97 -8.82 15.44
C ILE A 7 12.96 -7.68 15.30
N ALA A 8 13.41 -6.42 15.27
CA ALA A 8 12.53 -5.27 15.07
C ALA A 8 11.79 -5.33 13.72
N PHE A 9 12.47 -5.74 12.64
CA PHE A 9 11.86 -5.92 11.33
C PHE A 9 10.79 -7.01 11.33
N ILE A 10 11.07 -8.18 11.92
CA ILE A 10 10.11 -9.28 12.04
C ILE A 10 8.87 -8.85 12.83
N VAL A 11 9.05 -8.19 13.97
CA VAL A 11 7.93 -7.71 14.79
C VAL A 11 7.12 -6.65 14.04
N ALA A 12 7.77 -5.66 13.43
CA ALA A 12 7.09 -4.60 12.70
C ALA A 12 6.29 -5.15 11.51
N THR A 13 6.90 -6.02 10.71
CA THR A 13 6.23 -6.64 9.55
C THR A 13 5.09 -7.56 9.97
N ALA A 14 5.25 -8.36 11.02
CA ALA A 14 4.17 -9.18 11.56
C ALA A 14 2.94 -8.34 11.97
N ILE A 15 3.15 -7.22 12.65
CA ILE A 15 2.07 -6.30 13.04
C ILE A 15 1.36 -5.74 11.80
N VAL A 16 2.13 -5.27 10.81
CA VAL A 16 1.58 -4.69 9.58
C VAL A 16 0.81 -5.73 8.76
N THR A 17 1.30 -6.96 8.66
CA THR A 17 0.63 -8.04 7.92
C THR A 17 -0.65 -8.51 8.60
N LEU A 18 -0.73 -8.46 9.94
CA LEU A 18 -1.94 -8.81 10.68
C LEU A 18 -3.06 -7.78 10.55
N LEU A 19 -2.74 -6.52 10.22
CA LEU A 19 -3.72 -5.48 9.99
C LEU A 19 -4.24 -5.61 8.54
N PRO A 20 -5.44 -6.17 8.31
CA PRO A 20 -5.99 -6.26 6.97
C PRO A 20 -6.14 -4.84 6.41
N GLY A 21 -5.37 -4.53 5.36
CA GLY A 21 -5.36 -3.21 4.77
C GLY A 21 -6.67 -2.85 4.06
N PRO A 22 -6.88 -1.57 3.71
CA PRO A 22 -8.08 -1.10 3.01
C PRO A 22 -8.40 -1.88 1.74
N THR A 23 -7.36 -2.27 0.98
CA THR A 23 -7.48 -3.05 -0.25
C THR A 23 -8.09 -4.42 0.01
N MET A 24 -7.68 -5.11 1.08
CA MET A 24 -8.19 -6.44 1.41
C MET A 24 -9.65 -6.38 1.85
N LEU A 25 -10.00 -5.35 2.64
CA LEU A 25 -11.39 -5.10 3.06
C LEU A 25 -12.29 -4.78 1.86
N LEU A 26 -11.83 -3.95 0.92
CA LEU A 26 -12.55 -3.64 -0.31
C LEU A 26 -12.81 -4.89 -1.16
N VAL A 27 -11.79 -5.72 -1.36
CA VAL A 27 -11.92 -6.97 -2.12
C VAL A 27 -12.91 -7.93 -1.44
N MET A 28 -12.86 -8.07 -0.11
CA MET A 28 -13.81 -8.89 0.64
C MET A 28 -15.25 -8.36 0.52
N ALA A 29 -15.45 -7.04 0.64
CA ALA A 29 -16.76 -6.42 0.48
C ALA A 29 -17.32 -6.65 -0.94
N HIS A 30 -16.50 -6.46 -1.98
CA HIS A 30 -16.88 -6.75 -3.37
C HIS A 30 -17.18 -8.24 -3.59
N ALA A 31 -16.40 -9.14 -2.98
CA ALA A 31 -16.63 -10.59 -3.03
C ALA A 31 -18.01 -10.98 -2.47
N MET A 32 -18.39 -10.39 -1.35
CA MET A 32 -19.68 -10.67 -0.70
C MET A 32 -20.87 -10.06 -1.45
N ILE A 33 -20.72 -8.86 -2.04
CA ILE A 33 -21.84 -8.11 -2.63
C ILE A 33 -22.06 -8.42 -4.12
N SER A 34 -20.99 -8.57 -4.90
CA SER A 34 -21.05 -8.48 -6.37
C SER A 34 -20.87 -9.82 -7.10
N GLY A 35 -20.66 -10.92 -6.37
CA GLY A 35 -20.40 -12.25 -6.91
C GLY A 35 -19.00 -12.40 -7.53
N SER A 36 -18.59 -13.65 -7.78
CA SER A 36 -17.20 -13.99 -8.13
C SER A 36 -16.68 -13.29 -9.39
N LYS A 37 -17.52 -13.03 -10.40
CA LYS A 37 -17.09 -12.42 -11.68
C LYS A 37 -16.62 -10.97 -11.54
N LYS A 38 -17.34 -10.11 -10.82
CA LYS A 38 -16.95 -8.71 -10.63
C LYS A 38 -15.73 -8.58 -9.71
N THR A 39 -15.65 -9.47 -8.73
CA THR A 39 -14.52 -9.59 -7.80
C THR A 39 -13.22 -9.93 -8.53
N LEU A 40 -13.26 -10.81 -9.54
CA LEU A 40 -12.08 -11.16 -10.34
C LEU A 40 -11.49 -9.95 -11.07
N ILE A 41 -12.33 -9.02 -11.54
CA ILE A 41 -11.87 -7.78 -12.19
C ILE A 41 -11.14 -6.90 -11.16
N THR A 42 -11.73 -6.70 -9.98
CA THR A 42 -11.07 -5.93 -8.90
C THR A 42 -9.73 -6.56 -8.50
N VAL A 43 -9.69 -7.88 -8.30
CA VAL A 43 -8.46 -8.60 -7.94
C VAL A 43 -7.40 -8.49 -9.03
N SER A 44 -7.78 -8.64 -10.30
CA SER A 44 -6.82 -8.47 -11.41
C SER A 44 -6.24 -7.05 -11.48
N GLY A 45 -7.05 -6.03 -11.16
CA GLY A 45 -6.60 -4.65 -11.08
C GLY A 45 -5.59 -4.45 -9.95
N VAL A 46 -5.84 -5.03 -8.78
CA VAL A 46 -4.90 -5.00 -7.65
C VAL A 46 -3.58 -5.69 -8.01
N ILE A 47 -3.63 -6.89 -8.60
CA ILE A 47 -2.43 -7.63 -9.02
C ILE A 47 -1.63 -6.82 -10.05
N LEU A 48 -2.29 -6.20 -11.04
CA LEU A 48 -1.62 -5.36 -12.03
C LEU A 48 -0.98 -4.12 -11.39
N ALA A 49 -1.63 -3.51 -10.41
CA ALA A 49 -1.07 -2.38 -9.67
C ALA A 49 0.17 -2.80 -8.87
N ASP A 50 0.11 -3.92 -8.16
CA ASP A 50 1.25 -4.47 -7.41
C ASP A 50 2.41 -4.85 -8.32
N CYS A 51 2.14 -5.55 -9.44
CA CYS A 51 3.15 -5.86 -10.45
C CYS A 51 3.82 -4.61 -11.00
N THR A 52 3.06 -3.55 -11.24
CA THR A 52 3.59 -2.27 -11.72
C THR A 52 4.49 -1.63 -10.68
N LEU A 53 4.07 -1.59 -9.41
CA LEU A 53 4.86 -1.04 -8.30
C LEU A 53 6.16 -1.83 -8.08
N LEU A 54 6.08 -3.17 -8.10
CA LEU A 54 7.25 -4.04 -8.01
C LEU A 54 8.19 -3.82 -9.20
N GLY A 55 7.64 -3.69 -10.41
CA GLY A 55 8.40 -3.35 -11.62
C GLY A 55 9.14 -2.02 -11.48
N LEU A 56 8.46 -0.95 -11.06
CA LEU A 56 9.10 0.35 -10.80
C LEU A 56 10.19 0.25 -9.71
N SER A 57 9.93 -0.53 -8.66
CA SER A 57 10.91 -0.75 -7.59
C SER A 57 12.17 -1.45 -8.12
N LEU A 58 12.01 -2.47 -8.97
CA LEU A 58 13.11 -3.20 -9.61
C LEU A 58 13.87 -2.34 -10.61
N LEU A 59 13.17 -1.47 -11.34
CA LEU A 59 13.77 -0.50 -12.26
C LEU A 59 14.58 0.60 -11.55
N GLY A 60 14.60 0.61 -10.21
CA GLY A 60 15.52 1.43 -9.43
C GLY A 60 14.93 2.75 -8.95
N VAL A 61 13.60 2.92 -8.92
CA VAL A 61 12.97 4.07 -8.24
C VAL A 61 13.45 4.18 -6.80
N GLY A 62 13.65 3.05 -6.10
CA GLY A 62 14.24 3.01 -4.77
C GLY A 62 15.69 3.55 -4.72
N ALA A 63 16.51 3.27 -5.74
CA ALA A 63 17.88 3.77 -5.83
C ALA A 63 17.91 5.29 -6.09
N VAL A 64 17.00 5.81 -6.90
CA VAL A 64 16.85 7.26 -7.15
C VAL A 64 16.45 7.97 -5.85
N LEU A 65 15.49 7.41 -5.12
CA LEU A 65 15.06 7.97 -3.83
C LEU A 65 16.16 7.88 -2.76
N TYR A 66 16.97 6.82 -2.76
CA TYR A 66 18.10 6.69 -1.84
C TYR A 66 19.21 7.72 -2.13
N SER A 67 19.48 8.00 -3.41
CA SER A 67 20.52 8.94 -3.82
C SER A 67 20.19 10.41 -3.51
N SER A 68 18.91 10.80 -3.57
CA SER A 68 18.48 12.19 -3.40
C SER A 68 17.58 12.41 -2.20
N ALA A 69 18.10 13.12 -1.19
CA ALA A 69 17.35 13.53 0.00
C ALA A 69 16.12 14.39 -0.34
N LEU A 70 16.21 15.23 -1.39
CA LEU A 70 15.09 16.07 -1.82
C LEU A 70 13.97 15.21 -2.43
N ALA A 71 14.31 14.26 -3.30
CA ALA A 71 13.33 13.36 -3.92
C ALA A 71 12.61 12.49 -2.88
N PHE A 72 13.36 11.95 -1.91
CA PHE A 72 12.79 11.20 -0.80
C PHE A 72 11.84 12.05 0.07
N ASN A 73 12.23 13.28 0.42
CA ASN A 73 11.39 14.17 1.22
C ASN A 73 10.11 14.59 0.48
N LEU A 74 10.19 14.92 -0.81
CA LEU A 74 9.00 15.21 -1.62
C LEU A 74 8.04 14.02 -1.65
N MET A 75 8.55 12.81 -1.90
CA MET A 75 7.73 11.60 -1.92
C MET A 75 7.04 11.36 -0.56
N LYS A 76 7.75 11.57 0.55
CA LYS A 76 7.17 11.47 1.89
C LYS A 76 6.01 12.45 2.10
N TRP A 77 6.22 13.72 1.78
CA TRP A 77 5.18 14.74 1.95
C TRP A 77 3.99 14.53 1.01
N LEU A 78 4.23 14.06 -0.23
CA LEU A 78 3.16 13.65 -1.14
C LEU A 78 2.31 12.52 -0.54
N GLY A 79 2.95 11.50 0.03
CA GLY A 79 2.25 10.42 0.73
C GLY A 79 1.41 10.91 1.91
N VAL A 80 1.95 11.83 2.72
CA VAL A 80 1.24 12.44 3.85
C VAL A 80 0.00 13.20 3.38
N VAL A 81 0.12 14.04 2.35
CA VAL A 81 -1.01 14.79 1.78
C VAL A 81 -2.05 13.83 1.19
N TYR A 82 -1.62 12.80 0.47
CA TYR A 82 -2.52 11.82 -0.13
C TYR A 82 -3.30 11.03 0.93
N LEU A 83 -2.64 10.58 2.00
CA LEU A 83 -3.29 9.87 3.11
C LEU A 83 -4.23 10.79 3.89
N MET A 84 -3.89 12.06 4.11
CA MET A 84 -4.83 13.02 4.70
C MET A 84 -6.07 13.20 3.82
N TYR A 85 -5.90 13.34 2.51
CA TYR A 85 -7.01 13.46 1.57
C TYR A 85 -7.93 12.23 1.62
N ILE A 86 -7.37 11.02 1.55
CA ILE A 86 -8.14 9.78 1.65
C ILE A 86 -8.80 9.63 3.04
N GLY A 87 -8.10 10.00 4.12
CA GLY A 87 -8.68 9.98 5.46
C GLY A 87 -9.90 10.89 5.57
N ILE A 88 -9.80 12.11 5.03
CA ILE A 88 -10.92 13.07 5.00
C ILE A 88 -12.07 12.52 4.17
N ILE A 89 -11.83 12.04 2.94
CA ILE A 89 -12.90 11.55 2.07
C ILE A 89 -13.60 10.31 2.65
N GLN A 90 -12.86 9.46 3.38
CA GLN A 90 -13.42 8.28 4.02
C GLN A 90 -14.18 8.61 5.32
N SER A 91 -13.86 9.72 5.99
CA SER A 91 -14.56 10.18 7.19
C SER A 91 -15.90 10.85 6.92
N LEU A 92 -16.13 11.30 5.68
CA LEU A 92 -17.39 11.92 5.29
C LEU A 92 -18.51 10.86 5.23
N PRO A 93 -19.69 11.14 5.79
CA PRO A 93 -20.81 10.20 5.76
C PRO A 93 -21.21 9.92 4.30
N GLN A 94 -21.12 8.63 3.92
CA GLN A 94 -21.57 8.11 2.64
C GLN A 94 -23.11 8.01 2.70
N SER A 95 -23.79 9.13 2.51
CA SER A 95 -25.26 9.22 2.41
C SER A 95 -25.76 8.72 1.07
#